data_AF-A0A7Y2ZXS8-F1
#
_entry.id   AF-A0A7Y2ZXS8-F1
#
_cell.length_a   1.000
_cell.length_b   1.000
_cell.length_c   1.000
_cell.angle_alpha   90.00
_cell.angle_beta   90.00
_cell.angle_gamma   90.00
#
_symmetry.space_group_name_H-M   'P 1'
#
loop_
_entity.id
_entity.type
_entity.pdbx_description
1 polymer ?
#
loop_
_entity_poly.entity_id
_entity_poly.type
_entity_poly.pdbx_seq_one_letter_code
_entity_poly.pdbx_strand_id
1 'polypeptide(L)'
;MGSGNVVEYIDQQKILCAVVLEVKNQRLRLLTENNREVNLSANRLSHKCKTQIDLSAGRNRMVQSLKEIADLRKELINHVDIQGLWEVLNTEQEWIDLATMTEFCFPDNPSCDHESAVIRAFFKNRLYFKFNPDSFFPNSEEQVIRIAAREKEEARRKQIITEGASWIKNIVNDNFF
;
A
#
# COMPACT_ATOMS: atom_id res chain seq x y z
N MET A 1 -2.43 3.23 -20.78
CA MET A 1 -2.24 1.98 -20.02
C MET A 1 -2.54 0.82 -20.95
N GLY A 2 -1.59 -0.10 -21.13
CA GLY A 2 -1.71 -1.22 -22.07
C GLY A 2 -1.31 -2.55 -21.45
N SER A 3 -1.41 -3.62 -22.23
CA SER A 3 -0.83 -4.92 -21.88
C SER A 3 0.68 -4.81 -21.68
N GLY A 4 1.22 -5.54 -20.70
CA GLY A 4 2.62 -5.46 -20.29
C GLY A 4 2.88 -4.45 -19.17
N ASN A 5 2.01 -3.45 -18.96
CA ASN A 5 2.18 -2.48 -17.88
C ASN A 5 2.14 -3.15 -16.50
N VAL A 6 3.07 -2.77 -15.62
CA VAL A 6 3.02 -3.07 -14.20
C VAL A 6 2.10 -2.08 -13.49
N VAL A 7 1.18 -2.61 -12.69
CA VAL A 7 0.21 -1.84 -11.90
C VAL A 7 0.05 -2.42 -10.51
N GLU A 8 -0.58 -1.65 -9.64
CA GLU A 8 -0.89 -2.08 -8.28
C GLU A 8 -2.36 -1.91 -7.96
N TYR A 9 -2.86 -2.76 -7.08
CA TYR A 9 -4.20 -2.63 -6.52
C TYR A 9 -4.21 -3.08 -5.06
N ILE A 10 -5.22 -2.62 -4.33
CA ILE A 10 -5.43 -3.01 -2.94
C ILE A 10 -6.34 -4.24 -2.90
N ASP A 11 -5.89 -5.27 -2.16
CA ASP A 11 -6.65 -6.46 -1.82
C ASP A 11 -6.37 -6.86 -0.37
N GLN A 12 -7.41 -7.12 0.41
CA GLN A 12 -7.29 -7.57 1.81
C GLN A 12 -6.27 -6.75 2.64
N GLN A 13 -6.35 -5.42 2.57
CA GLN A 13 -5.43 -4.48 3.25
C GLN A 13 -3.96 -4.62 2.84
N LYS A 14 -3.68 -5.13 1.64
CA LYS A 14 -2.34 -5.22 1.06
C LYS A 14 -2.34 -4.63 -0.34
N ILE A 15 -1.25 -3.97 -0.70
CA ILE A 15 -1.00 -3.52 -2.07
C ILE A 15 -0.22 -4.62 -2.78
N LEU A 16 -0.76 -5.11 -3.90
CA LEU A 16 -0.19 -6.20 -4.69
C LEU A 16 0.28 -5.69 -6.06
N CYS A 17 1.46 -6.12 -6.50
CA CYS A 17 1.91 -5.90 -7.87
C CYS A 17 1.22 -6.86 -8.83
N ALA A 18 0.91 -6.36 -10.03
CA ALA A 18 0.36 -7.14 -11.11
C ALA A 18 0.81 -6.61 -12.48
N VAL A 19 0.80 -7.48 -13.49
CA VAL A 19 0.99 -7.11 -14.90
C VAL A 19 -0.33 -7.20 -15.65
N VAL A 20 -0.60 -6.23 -16.52
CA VAL A 20 -1.76 -6.26 -17.41
C VAL A 20 -1.54 -7.28 -18.52
N LEU A 21 -2.39 -8.30 -18.57
CA LEU A 21 -2.41 -9.27 -19.68
C LEU A 21 -3.27 -8.75 -20.83
N GLU A 22 -4.43 -8.16 -20.51
CA GLU A 22 -5.42 -7.72 -21.50
C GLU A 22 -6.21 -6.52 -20.97
N VAL A 23 -6.59 -5.61 -21.88
CA VAL A 23 -7.48 -4.48 -21.62
C VAL A 23 -8.74 -4.61 -22.48
N LYS A 24 -9.92 -4.68 -21.85
CA LYS A 24 -11.21 -4.78 -22.54
C LYS A 24 -12.27 -3.95 -21.83
N ASN A 25 -12.86 -2.97 -22.53
CA ASN A 25 -13.95 -2.12 -22.02
C ASN A 25 -13.68 -1.57 -20.60
N GLN A 26 -12.52 -0.94 -20.39
CA GLN A 26 -12.04 -0.39 -19.10
C GLN A 26 -11.81 -1.44 -17.98
N ARG A 27 -11.99 -2.74 -18.27
CA ARG A 27 -11.59 -3.83 -17.38
C ARG A 27 -10.22 -4.37 -17.80
N LEU A 28 -9.49 -4.82 -16.79
CA LEU A 28 -8.13 -5.31 -16.91
C LEU A 28 -8.10 -6.77 -16.47
N ARG A 29 -7.56 -7.64 -17.32
CA ARG A 29 -7.13 -8.98 -16.89
C ARG A 29 -5.69 -8.87 -16.43
N LEU A 30 -5.44 -9.20 -15.16
CA LEU A 30 -4.15 -9.02 -14.52
C LEU A 30 -3.58 -10.37 -14.06
N LEU A 31 -2.26 -10.53 -14.13
CA LEU A 31 -1.52 -11.58 -13.43
C LEU A 31 -0.78 -10.96 -12.24
N THR A 32 -0.97 -11.50 -11.04
CA THR A 32 -0.41 -10.96 -9.80
C THR A 32 0.91 -11.63 -9.40
N GLU A 33 1.67 -10.97 -8.52
CA GLU A 33 2.88 -11.49 -7.86
C GLU A 33 2.64 -12.83 -7.11
N ASN A 34 1.39 -13.12 -6.76
CA ASN A 34 0.95 -14.36 -6.12
C ASN A 34 0.51 -15.44 -7.12
N ASN A 35 0.85 -15.28 -8.40
CA ASN A 35 0.52 -16.21 -9.48
C ASN A 35 -1.00 -16.41 -9.68
N ARG A 36 -1.82 -15.39 -9.39
CA ARG A 36 -3.28 -15.41 -9.60
C ARG A 36 -3.67 -14.51 -10.76
N GLU A 37 -4.71 -14.92 -11.49
CA GLU A 37 -5.36 -14.03 -12.45
C GLU A 37 -6.59 -13.37 -11.85
N VAL A 38 -6.72 -12.07 -12.06
CA VAL A 38 -7.85 -11.28 -11.55
C VAL A 38 -8.39 -10.34 -12.62
N ASN A 39 -9.69 -10.07 -12.57
CA ASN A 39 -10.36 -9.15 -13.48
C ASN A 39 -10.97 -7.98 -12.69
N LEU A 40 -10.47 -6.75 -12.90
CA LEU A 40 -10.96 -5.57 -12.19
C LEU A 40 -11.06 -4.34 -13.11
N SER A 41 -11.82 -3.33 -12.68
CA SER A 41 -11.90 -2.03 -13.37
C SER A 41 -10.60 -1.26 -13.20
N ALA A 42 -10.15 -0.54 -14.24
CA ALA A 42 -8.98 0.33 -14.15
C ALA A 42 -9.06 1.38 -13.03
N ASN A 43 -10.25 1.73 -12.55
CA ASN A 43 -10.47 2.67 -11.44
C ASN A 43 -10.15 2.07 -10.06
N ARG A 44 -9.94 0.75 -9.97
CA ARG A 44 -9.56 0.06 -8.72
C ARG A 44 -8.06 -0.03 -8.50
N LEU A 45 -7.26 0.49 -9.43
CA LEU A 45 -5.81 0.51 -9.30
C LEU A 45 -5.40 1.55 -8.27
N SER A 46 -4.42 1.21 -7.43
CA SER A 46 -3.80 2.15 -6.51
C SER A 46 -2.61 2.88 -7.14
N HIS A 47 -1.93 2.27 -8.11
CA HIS A 47 -0.80 2.90 -8.79
C HIS A 47 -0.64 2.35 -10.21
N LYS A 48 -0.09 3.18 -11.10
CA LYS A 48 0.19 2.83 -12.50
C LYS A 48 1.64 3.16 -12.80
N CYS A 49 2.47 2.14 -12.97
CA CYS A 49 3.86 2.33 -13.34
C CYS A 49 4.04 2.24 -14.88
N LYS A 50 5.07 2.91 -15.39
CA LYS A 50 5.48 2.85 -16.81
C LYS A 50 6.24 1.56 -17.16
N THR A 51 6.82 0.87 -16.17
CA THR A 51 7.54 -0.41 -16.32
C THR A 51 6.70 -1.43 -17.09
N GLN A 52 7.36 -2.07 -18.06
CA GLN A 52 6.78 -3.09 -18.92
C GLN A 52 7.40 -4.44 -18.59
N ILE A 53 6.57 -5.47 -18.56
CA ILE A 53 6.99 -6.87 -18.54
C ILE A 53 6.65 -7.48 -19.90
N ASP A 54 7.61 -8.18 -20.49
CA ASP A 54 7.41 -8.94 -21.71
C ASP A 54 6.46 -10.12 -21.46
N LEU A 55 5.27 -10.04 -22.06
CA LEU A 55 4.25 -11.08 -21.92
C LEU A 55 4.62 -12.39 -22.63
N SER A 56 5.58 -12.37 -23.56
CA SER A 56 6.07 -13.56 -24.26
C SER A 56 7.08 -14.36 -23.44
N ALA A 57 7.64 -13.80 -22.36
CA ALA A 57 8.62 -14.44 -21.49
C ALA A 57 8.07 -15.64 -20.69
N GLY A 58 6.75 -15.85 -20.71
CA GLY A 58 6.07 -16.94 -20.03
C GLY A 58 5.71 -16.60 -18.57
N ARG A 59 4.66 -17.27 -18.06
CA ARG A 59 4.01 -16.97 -16.79
C ARG A 59 4.97 -16.92 -15.59
N ASN A 60 5.86 -17.91 -15.46
CA ASN A 60 6.78 -17.99 -14.33
C ASN A 60 7.76 -16.81 -14.29
N ARG A 61 8.28 -16.38 -15.45
CA ARG A 61 9.17 -15.21 -15.52
C ARG A 61 8.42 -13.93 -15.16
N MET A 62 7.20 -13.74 -15.67
CA MET A 62 6.37 -12.59 -15.29
C MET A 62 6.13 -12.52 -13.77
N VAL A 63 5.79 -13.63 -13.14
CA VAL A 63 5.59 -13.70 -11.68
C VAL A 63 6.89 -13.38 -10.92
N GLN A 64 8.02 -13.90 -11.39
CA GLN A 64 9.32 -13.64 -10.78
C GLN A 64 9.68 -12.14 -10.87
N SER A 65 9.53 -11.51 -12.03
CA SER A 65 9.75 -10.06 -12.19
C SER A 65 8.82 -9.23 -11.32
N LEU A 66 7.55 -9.63 -11.17
CA LEU A 66 6.62 -8.94 -10.26
C LEU A 66 7.07 -9.01 -8.79
N LYS A 67 7.63 -10.14 -8.36
CA LYS A 67 8.18 -10.29 -7.00
C LYS A 67 9.41 -9.41 -6.78
N GLU A 68 10.32 -9.37 -7.73
CA GLU A 68 11.51 -8.50 -7.68
C GLU A 68 11.11 -7.02 -7.58
N ILE A 69 10.11 -6.60 -8.36
CA ILE A 69 9.55 -5.24 -8.27
C ILE A 69 8.90 -4.99 -6.91
N ALA A 70 8.13 -5.95 -6.39
CA ALA A 70 7.48 -5.82 -5.09
C ALA A 70 8.48 -5.72 -3.93
N ASP A 71 9.57 -6.51 -3.99
CA ASP A 71 10.64 -6.50 -3.00
C ASP A 71 11.42 -5.19 -3.04
N LEU A 72 11.80 -4.69 -4.22
CA LEU A 72 12.43 -3.37 -4.38
C LEU A 72 11.56 -2.25 -3.76
N ARG A 73 10.27 -2.22 -4.09
CA ARG A 73 9.34 -1.23 -3.55
C ARG A 73 9.20 -1.34 -2.04
N LYS A 74 9.28 -2.56 -1.49
CA LYS A 74 9.24 -2.80 -0.06
C LYS A 74 10.50 -2.28 0.63
N GLU A 75 11.66 -2.40 0.01
CA GLU A 75 12.93 -1.83 0.51
C GLU A 75 12.89 -0.30 0.50
N LEU A 76 12.36 0.30 -0.57
CA LEU A 76 12.21 1.75 -0.70
C LEU A 76 11.31 2.37 0.38
N ILE A 77 10.29 1.65 0.87
CA ILE A 77 9.42 2.12 1.98
C ILE A 77 10.24 2.54 3.21
N ASN A 78 11.35 1.85 3.49
CA ASN A 78 12.17 2.13 4.68
C ASN A 78 12.87 3.50 4.63
N HIS A 79 12.90 4.15 3.47
CA HIS A 79 13.50 5.46 3.26
C HIS A 79 12.46 6.60 3.36
N VAL A 80 11.18 6.28 3.56
CA VAL A 80 10.10 7.27 3.68
C VAL A 80 9.90 7.64 5.14
N ASP A 81 10.45 8.78 5.57
CA ASP A 81 10.22 9.32 6.91
C ASP A 81 8.91 10.14 6.97
N ILE A 82 7.80 9.44 7.19
CA ILE A 82 6.46 10.05 7.23
C ILE A 82 6.34 11.09 8.35
N GLN A 83 6.97 10.84 9.51
CA GLN A 83 6.89 11.78 10.63
C GLN A 83 7.73 13.03 10.33
N GLY A 84 8.97 12.87 9.87
CA GLY A 84 9.82 14.01 9.50
C GLY A 84 9.20 14.87 8.41
N LEU A 85 8.57 14.26 7.39
CA LEU A 85 7.80 14.98 6.37
C LEU A 85 6.65 15.78 7.00
N TRP A 86 5.93 15.20 7.95
CA TRP A 86 4.83 15.87 8.62
C TRP A 86 5.30 17.05 9.46
N GLU A 87 6.41 16.91 10.19
CA GLU A 87 6.97 17.99 11.01
C GLU A 87 7.32 19.23 10.18
N VAL A 88 7.68 19.04 8.90
CA VAL A 88 7.97 20.14 7.97
C VAL A 88 6.71 20.67 7.29
N LEU A 89 5.75 19.80 6.95
CA LEU A 89 4.61 20.14 6.08
C LEU A 89 3.31 20.41 6.83
N ASN A 90 3.26 20.23 8.16
CA ASN A 90 1.99 20.31 8.91
C ASN A 90 1.31 21.67 8.86
N THR A 91 2.03 22.75 8.56
CA THR A 91 1.46 24.10 8.44
C THR A 91 0.87 24.41 7.07
N GLU A 92 1.25 23.68 6.02
CA GLU A 92 0.82 23.97 4.64
C GLU A 92 -0.69 23.76 4.46
N GLN A 93 -1.29 22.84 5.22
CA GLN A 93 -2.74 22.59 5.25
C GLN A 93 -3.39 22.48 3.85
N GLU A 94 -2.67 21.90 2.89
CA GLU A 94 -3.11 21.69 1.51
C GLU A 94 -2.85 20.26 1.02
N TRP A 95 -3.44 19.92 -0.12
CA TRP A 95 -3.19 18.63 -0.77
C TRP A 95 -1.91 18.69 -1.58
N ILE A 96 -0.98 17.81 -1.26
CA ILE A 96 0.26 17.59 -1.98
C ILE A 96 0.05 16.40 -2.91
N ASP A 97 0.38 16.55 -4.20
CA ASP A 97 0.24 15.46 -5.16
C ASP A 97 1.36 14.41 -5.02
N LEU A 98 1.15 13.25 -5.62
CA LEU A 98 2.11 12.13 -5.57
C LEU A 98 3.49 12.46 -6.14
N ALA A 99 3.59 13.22 -7.22
CA ALA A 99 4.89 13.53 -7.80
C ALA A 99 5.70 14.39 -6.81
N THR A 100 5.09 15.47 -6.32
CA THR A 100 5.70 16.37 -5.33
C THR A 100 6.08 15.64 -4.04
N MET A 101 5.18 14.81 -3.48
CA MET A 101 5.47 14.03 -2.27
C MET A 101 6.62 13.04 -2.51
N THR A 102 6.70 12.46 -3.70
CA THR A 102 7.79 11.55 -4.06
C THR A 102 9.13 12.27 -4.15
N GLU A 103 9.16 13.50 -4.70
CA GLU A 103 10.37 14.33 -4.72
C GLU A 103 10.85 14.72 -3.31
N PHE A 104 9.93 14.98 -2.37
CA PHE A 104 10.32 15.21 -0.96
C PHE A 104 10.94 13.98 -0.30
N CYS A 105 10.48 12.77 -0.65
CA CYS A 105 11.03 11.52 -0.11
C CYS A 105 12.33 11.13 -0.81
N PHE A 106 12.45 11.42 -2.11
CA PHE A 106 13.49 10.91 -3.01
C PHE A 106 13.91 12.01 -3.99
N PRO A 107 14.84 12.90 -3.60
CA PRO A 107 15.22 14.05 -4.43
C PRO A 107 16.00 13.66 -5.70
N ASP A 108 16.63 12.49 -5.73
CA ASP A 108 17.50 12.06 -6.82
C ASP A 108 16.73 11.34 -7.95
N ASN A 109 15.95 12.11 -8.72
CA ASN A 109 15.22 11.66 -9.92
C ASN A 109 14.30 10.44 -9.65
N PRO A 110 13.16 10.63 -8.96
CA PRO A 110 12.31 9.54 -8.54
C PRO A 110 11.72 8.77 -9.72
N SER A 111 11.67 7.44 -9.55
CA SER A 111 11.05 6.51 -10.49
C SER A 111 9.63 6.12 -10.05
N CYS A 112 8.90 5.39 -10.90
CA CYS A 112 7.59 4.86 -10.53
C CYS A 112 7.64 3.92 -9.29
N ASP A 113 8.79 3.30 -9.01
CA ASP A 113 8.96 2.42 -7.86
C ASP A 113 9.06 3.23 -6.57
N HIS A 114 9.62 4.45 -6.65
CA HIS A 114 9.62 5.42 -5.56
C HIS A 114 8.20 5.92 -5.27
N GLU A 115 7.44 6.30 -6.31
CA GLU A 115 6.02 6.67 -6.16
C GLU A 115 5.21 5.56 -5.47
N SER A 116 5.41 4.31 -5.90
CA SER A 116 4.76 3.15 -5.28
C SER A 116 5.18 2.96 -3.82
N ALA A 117 6.46 3.15 -3.50
CA ALA A 117 6.96 3.07 -2.14
C ALA A 117 6.30 4.12 -1.24
N VAL A 118 6.15 5.37 -1.71
CA VAL A 118 5.42 6.44 -1.01
C VAL A 118 3.95 6.02 -0.79
N ILE A 119 3.24 5.61 -1.84
CA ILE A 119 1.86 5.10 -1.72
C ILE A 119 1.76 3.99 -0.67
N ARG A 120 2.68 3.04 -0.68
CA ARG A 120 2.70 1.90 0.25
C ARG A 120 3.02 2.32 1.68
N ALA A 121 3.92 3.28 1.88
CA ALA A 121 4.28 3.80 3.19
C ALA A 121 3.08 4.50 3.84
N PHE A 122 2.45 5.43 3.11
CA PHE A 122 1.27 6.16 3.58
C PHE A 122 0.02 5.28 3.64
N PHE A 123 -0.08 4.23 2.83
CA PHE A 123 -1.16 3.26 2.99
C PHE A 123 -1.10 2.57 4.36
N LYS A 124 0.11 2.28 4.87
CA LYS A 124 0.35 1.65 6.18
C LYS A 124 0.25 2.62 7.37
N ASN A 125 0.69 3.87 7.20
CA ASN A 125 0.65 4.88 8.27
C ASN A 125 -0.31 6.02 7.89
N ARG A 126 -1.45 6.08 8.59
CA ARG A 126 -2.52 7.07 8.39
C ARG A 126 -2.58 8.13 9.49
N LEU A 127 -1.59 8.15 10.38
CA LEU A 127 -1.57 9.02 11.55
C LEU A 127 -1.33 10.47 11.15
N TYR A 128 -0.29 10.70 10.36
CA TYR A 128 0.22 12.04 10.06
C TYR A 128 -0.45 12.69 8.85
N PHE A 129 -0.93 11.90 7.88
CA PHE A 129 -1.55 12.41 6.67
C PHE A 129 -2.86 11.70 6.36
N LYS A 130 -3.86 12.46 5.90
CA LYS A 130 -4.95 11.88 5.12
C LYS A 130 -4.38 11.52 3.75
N PHE A 131 -4.80 10.37 3.25
CA PHE A 131 -4.24 9.81 2.03
C PHE A 131 -5.35 9.31 1.11
N ASN A 132 -5.23 9.70 -0.15
CA ASN A 132 -5.75 8.95 -1.29
C ASN A 132 -4.54 8.63 -2.21
N PRO A 133 -4.67 7.68 -3.16
CA PRO A 133 -3.51 7.20 -3.92
C PRO A 133 -2.70 8.27 -4.65
N ASP A 134 -3.32 9.39 -5.01
CA ASP A 134 -2.71 10.44 -5.83
C ASP A 134 -2.39 11.72 -5.04
N SER A 135 -2.79 11.82 -3.76
CA SER A 135 -2.58 13.02 -2.96
C SER A 135 -2.62 12.81 -1.44
N PHE A 136 -1.93 13.71 -0.75
CA PHE A 136 -1.58 13.65 0.67
C PHE A 136 -1.95 14.96 1.34
N PHE A 137 -2.65 14.91 2.47
CA PHE A 137 -3.03 16.09 3.23
C PHE A 137 -2.49 15.98 4.66
N PRO A 138 -1.63 16.90 5.13
CA PRO A 138 -1.08 16.84 6.47
C PRO A 138 -2.18 17.06 7.52
N ASN A 139 -2.28 16.14 8.47
CA ASN A 139 -3.19 16.32 9.60
C ASN A 139 -2.69 17.46 10.51
N SER A 140 -3.60 18.21 11.14
CA SER A 140 -3.19 19.15 12.20
C SER A 140 -2.66 18.40 13.43
N GLU A 141 -1.93 19.07 14.31
CA GLU A 141 -1.45 18.47 15.56
C GLU A 141 -2.61 17.88 16.38
N GLU A 142 -3.74 18.60 16.48
CA GLU A 142 -4.93 18.11 17.20
C GLU A 142 -5.57 16.91 16.50
N GLN A 143 -5.46 16.81 15.17
CA GLN A 143 -5.89 15.62 14.44
C GLN A 143 -4.98 14.43 14.75
N VAL A 144 -3.65 14.61 14.73
CA VAL A 144 -2.67 13.57 15.07
C VAL A 144 -2.92 13.05 16.50
N ILE A 145 -3.05 13.94 17.48
CA ILE A 145 -3.34 13.57 18.88
C ILE A 145 -4.63 12.74 18.97
N ARG A 146 -5.70 13.17 18.28
CA ARG A 146 -7.00 12.45 18.29
C ARG A 146 -6.90 11.08 17.64
N ILE A 147 -6.20 10.96 16.50
CA ILE A 147 -6.02 9.69 15.79
C ILE A 147 -5.21 8.73 16.66
N ALA A 148 -4.08 9.19 17.24
CA ALA A 148 -3.25 8.37 18.12
C ALA A 148 -4.01 7.87 19.36
N ALA A 149 -4.81 8.74 20.00
CA ALA A 149 -5.63 8.36 21.14
C ALA A 149 -6.67 7.29 20.78
N ARG A 150 -7.30 7.43 19.60
CA ARG A 150 -8.25 6.45 19.09
C ARG A 150 -7.59 5.10 18.78
N GLU A 151 -6.46 5.10 18.09
CA GLU A 151 -5.73 3.87 17.75
C GLU A 151 -5.27 3.12 19.02
N LYS A 152 -4.81 3.86 20.03
CA LYS A 152 -4.43 3.29 21.34
C LYS A 152 -5.61 2.61 22.04
N GLU A 153 -6.79 3.23 22.03
CA GLU A 153 -8.00 2.65 22.62
C GLU A 153 -8.49 1.43 21.83
N GLU A 154 -8.47 1.49 20.50
CA GLU A 154 -8.83 0.34 19.65
C GLU A 154 -7.88 -0.84 19.84
N ALA A 155 -6.57 -0.59 19.98
CA ALA A 155 -5.57 -1.61 20.28
C ALA A 155 -5.84 -2.27 21.65
N ARG A 156 -6.14 -1.46 22.68
CA ARG A 156 -6.49 -1.96 24.01
C ARG A 156 -7.72 -2.88 23.98
N ARG A 157 -8.76 -2.49 23.24
CA ARG A 157 -9.98 -3.31 23.09
C ARG A 157 -9.69 -4.63 22.37
N LYS A 158 -8.90 -4.61 21.30
CA LYS A 158 -8.51 -5.83 20.56
C LYS A 158 -7.70 -6.78 21.43
N GLN A 159 -6.81 -6.26 22.27
CA GLN A 159 -6.04 -7.07 23.21
C GLN A 159 -6.94 -7.81 24.20
N ILE A 160 -7.88 -7.10 24.83
CA ILE A 160 -8.84 -7.71 25.77
C ILE A 160 -9.67 -8.82 25.09
N ILE A 161 -10.15 -8.58 23.87
CA ILE A 161 -10.91 -9.58 23.10
C ILE A 161 -10.05 -10.82 22.80
N THR A 162 -8.78 -10.62 22.41
CA THR A 162 -7.87 -11.71 22.04
C THR A 162 -7.48 -12.55 23.25
N GLU A 163 -7.13 -11.90 24.36
CA GLU A 163 -6.83 -12.56 25.63
C GLU A 163 -8.04 -13.33 26.16
N GLY A 164 -9.22 -12.72 26.13
CA GLY A 164 -10.48 -13.36 26.52
C GLY A 164 -10.82 -14.57 25.65
N ALA A 165 -10.69 -14.45 24.32
CA ALA A 165 -10.92 -15.57 23.39
C ALA A 165 -9.93 -16.72 23.62
N SER A 166 -8.66 -16.40 23.89
CA SER A 166 -7.65 -17.40 24.24
C SER A 166 -7.97 -18.11 25.55
N TRP A 167 -8.42 -17.37 26.57
CA TRP A 167 -8.80 -17.93 27.86
C TRP A 167 -10.00 -18.87 27.76
N ILE A 168 -11.05 -18.49 27.03
CA ILE A 168 -12.22 -19.37 26.77
C ILE A 168 -11.78 -20.65 26.05
N LYS A 169 -10.94 -20.52 25.02
CA LYS A 169 -10.45 -21.68 24.25
C LYS A 169 -9.67 -22.66 25.13
N ASN A 170 -8.86 -22.16 26.05
CA ASN A 170 -8.10 -23.00 26.97
C ASN A 170 -9.02 -23.75 27.94
N ILE A 171 -10.02 -23.10 28.54
CA ILE A 171 -10.98 -23.77 29.44
C ILE A 171 -11.83 -24.81 28.70
N VAL A 172 -12.26 -24.49 27.47
CA VAL A 172 -13.03 -25.45 26.67
C VAL A 172 -12.17 -26.66 26.29
N ASN A 173 -10.87 -26.48 26.02
CA ASN A 173 -9.96 -27.59 25.72
C ASN A 173 -9.53 -28.38 26.96
N ASP A 174 -9.45 -27.75 28.13
CA ASP A 174 -9.08 -28.42 29.40
C ASP A 174 -10.23 -29.26 29.98
N ASN A 175 -11.49 -29.00 29.60
CA ASN A 175 -12.66 -29.78 30.03
C ASN A 175 -12.92 -31.06 29.20
N PHE A 176 -11.98 -31.50 28.37
CA PHE A 176 -12.08 -32.74 27.56
C PHE A 176 -11.04 -33.83 27.91
N PHE A 177 -10.45 -33.81 29.10
CA PHE A 177 -9.63 -34.92 29.64
C PHE A 177 -10.15 -35.42 30.98
#